data_AF-A0A4R1HA07-F1
#
_entry.id   AF-A0A4R1HA07-F1
#
_cell.length_a   1.000
_cell.length_b   1.000
_cell.length_c   1.000
_cell.angle_alpha   90.00
_cell.angle_beta   90.00
_cell.angle_gamma   90.00
#
_symmetry.space_group_name_H-M   'P 1'
#
loop_
_entity.id
_entity.type
_entity.pdbx_description
1 polymer ?
#
loop_
_entity_poly.entity_id
_entity_poly.type
_entity_poly.pdbx_seq_one_letter_code
_entity_poly.pdbx_strand_id
1 'polypeptide(L)'
;MLRIVIAITSILVSGCLPQSGGPSPKAVLVVSSERYQPDQVLKSLDSIGDSLDKKIDKKEEVIEIGETKYRKYDYYEIAYWYPNNGSKYYGVSLVKWMRGDEETDNRYFIDVYSEGEKCELCNTVKSALDQFKIEYYSACEKSNTRTEYEKIRCGT
;
A
#
# COMPACT_ATOMS: atom_id res chain seq x y z
N MET A 1 -32.29 -52.26 -20.76
CA MET A 1 -31.10 -51.92 -19.96
C MET A 1 -31.03 -50.40 -19.85
N LEU A 2 -31.26 -49.87 -18.65
CA LEU A 2 -31.43 -48.44 -18.36
C LEU A 2 -30.05 -47.82 -18.09
N ARG A 3 -29.65 -46.79 -18.85
CA ARG A 3 -28.40 -46.04 -18.62
C ARG A 3 -28.65 -44.97 -17.57
N ILE A 4 -28.05 -45.13 -16.39
CA ILE A 4 -28.01 -44.10 -15.35
C ILE A 4 -26.93 -43.10 -15.76
N VAL A 5 -27.35 -41.88 -16.12
CA VAL A 5 -26.46 -40.73 -16.32
C VAL A 5 -26.25 -40.10 -14.96
N ILE A 6 -25.06 -40.28 -14.39
CA ILE A 6 -24.64 -39.55 -13.19
C ILE A 6 -24.24 -38.15 -13.66
N ALA A 7 -25.15 -37.19 -13.50
CA ALA A 7 -24.82 -35.78 -13.61
C ALA A 7 -23.91 -35.42 -12.43
N ILE A 8 -22.61 -35.27 -12.71
CA ILE A 8 -21.66 -34.68 -11.77
C ILE A 8 -22.00 -33.20 -11.71
N THR A 9 -22.82 -32.83 -10.74
CA THR A 9 -23.06 -31.43 -10.39
C THR A 9 -21.77 -30.90 -9.78
N SER A 10 -20.89 -30.35 -10.63
CA SER A 10 -19.77 -29.54 -10.19
C SER A 10 -20.35 -28.36 -9.42
N ILE A 11 -20.36 -28.47 -8.09
CA ILE A 11 -20.56 -27.33 -7.21
C ILE A 11 -19.36 -26.43 -7.48
N LEU A 12 -19.57 -25.44 -8.35
CA LEU A 12 -18.74 -24.24 -8.39
C LEU A 12 -18.92 -23.60 -7.02
N VAL A 13 -18.07 -24.01 -6.08
CA VAL A 13 -17.79 -23.20 -4.91
C VAL A 13 -17.17 -21.96 -5.52
N SER A 14 -17.98 -20.93 -5.75
CA SER A 14 -17.52 -19.56 -5.84
C SER A 14 -16.85 -19.27 -4.51
N GLY A 15 -15.61 -19.73 -4.39
CA GLY A 15 -14.70 -19.28 -3.38
C GLY A 15 -14.61 -17.79 -3.61
N CYS A 16 -15.29 -17.02 -2.77
CA CYS A 16 -14.78 -15.73 -2.38
C CYS A 16 -13.34 -16.00 -1.94
N LEU A 17 -12.39 -15.84 -2.87
CA LEU A 17 -11.02 -15.58 -2.51
C LEU A 17 -11.11 -14.50 -1.43
N PRO A 18 -10.50 -14.68 -0.25
CA PRO A 18 -10.48 -13.63 0.74
C PRO A 18 -9.91 -12.40 0.05
N GLN A 19 -10.79 -11.44 -0.27
CA GLN A 19 -10.37 -10.09 -0.55
C GLN A 19 -9.50 -9.76 0.65
N SER A 20 -8.21 -9.61 0.40
CA SER A 20 -7.25 -9.08 1.35
C SER A 20 -7.59 -7.60 1.52
N GLY A 21 -8.79 -7.35 2.05
CA GLY A 21 -9.49 -6.09 2.09
C GLY A 21 -9.07 -5.34 3.33
N GLY A 22 -7.78 -5.02 3.41
CA GLY A 22 -7.38 -3.89 4.23
C GLY A 22 -8.19 -2.66 3.81
N PRO A 23 -8.42 -1.69 4.71
CA PRO A 23 -9.10 -0.46 4.33
C PRO A 23 -8.42 0.13 3.09
N SER A 24 -9.18 0.65 2.12
CA SER A 24 -8.57 1.39 1.01
C SER A 24 -7.94 2.69 1.56
N PRO A 25 -6.75 3.10 1.07
CA PRO A 25 -6.16 4.35 1.52
C PRO A 25 -7.04 5.54 1.14
N LYS A 26 -7.10 6.53 2.04
CA LYS A 26 -7.83 7.79 1.82
C LYS A 26 -7.04 8.76 0.94
N ALA A 27 -5.72 8.63 0.93
CA ALA A 27 -4.84 9.31 -0.01
C ALA A 27 -3.72 8.37 -0.45
N VAL A 28 -3.32 8.52 -1.71
CA VAL A 28 -2.12 7.91 -2.28
C VAL A 28 -1.28 9.05 -2.82
N LEU A 29 -0.20 9.38 -2.11
CA LEU A 29 0.74 10.43 -2.50
C LEU A 29 1.92 9.78 -3.21
N VAL A 30 2.24 10.27 -4.39
CA VAL A 30 3.29 9.69 -5.23
C VAL A 30 4.45 10.66 -5.29
N VAL A 31 5.65 10.16 -4.95
CA VAL A 31 6.90 10.90 -4.90
C VAL A 31 7.88 10.29 -5.90
N SER A 32 8.66 11.12 -6.60
CA SER A 32 9.69 10.62 -7.52
C SER A 32 10.87 9.99 -6.78
N SER A 33 11.18 8.73 -7.06
CA SER A 33 12.37 8.06 -6.54
C SER A 33 13.67 8.40 -7.29
N GLU A 34 13.57 9.07 -8.45
CA GLU A 34 14.73 9.64 -9.15
C GLU A 34 15.20 10.93 -8.49
N ARG A 35 14.27 11.75 -7.97
CA ARG A 35 14.58 13.07 -7.38
C ARG A 35 14.93 13.00 -5.91
N TYR A 36 14.31 12.09 -5.16
CA TYR A 36 14.44 12.00 -3.72
C TYR A 36 14.98 10.64 -3.31
N GLN A 37 15.98 10.62 -2.43
CA GLN A 37 16.47 9.38 -1.84
C GLN A 37 15.48 8.88 -0.77
N PRO A 38 15.42 7.56 -0.50
CA PRO A 38 14.52 6.99 0.50
C PRO A 38 14.61 7.68 1.85
N ASP A 39 15.82 7.96 2.32
CA ASP A 39 16.08 8.58 3.62
C ASP A 39 15.50 10.00 3.74
N GLN A 40 15.40 10.75 2.64
CA GLN A 40 14.79 12.08 2.65
C GLN A 40 13.28 11.96 2.86
N VAL A 41 12.63 11.03 2.14
CA VAL A 41 11.19 10.75 2.28
C VAL A 41 10.88 10.22 3.68
N LEU A 42 11.67 9.27 4.16
CA LEU A 42 11.54 8.73 5.51
C LEU A 42 11.68 9.79 6.59
N LYS A 43 12.67 10.69 6.48
CA LYS A 43 12.86 11.77 7.45
C LYS A 43 11.64 12.69 7.54
N SER A 44 10.96 12.94 6.42
CA SER A 44 9.72 13.72 6.43
C SER A 44 8.60 13.00 7.20
N LEU A 45 8.44 11.69 7.01
CA LEU A 45 7.43 10.89 7.73
C LEU A 45 7.77 10.77 9.22
N ASP A 46 9.05 10.59 9.55
CA ASP A 46 9.54 10.51 10.93
C ASP A 46 9.33 11.84 11.69
N SER A 47 9.18 12.98 11.00
CA SER A 47 8.92 14.30 11.59
C SER A 47 7.47 14.54 12.04
N ILE A 48 6.55 13.66 11.67
CA ILE A 48 5.10 13.79 11.98
C ILE A 48 4.82 13.67 13.50
N GLY A 49 5.80 13.24 14.29
CA GLY A 49 5.72 13.23 15.75
C GLY A 49 4.70 12.24 16.28
N ASP A 50 4.02 12.58 17.38
CA ASP A 50 3.11 11.68 18.13
C ASP A 50 1.87 11.24 17.35
N SER A 51 1.66 11.71 16.11
CA SER A 51 0.56 11.25 15.26
C SER A 51 0.83 9.89 14.59
N LEU A 52 2.09 9.44 14.58
CA LEU A 52 2.48 8.14 14.05
C LEU A 52 3.41 7.43 15.03
N ASP A 53 3.19 6.12 15.17
CA ASP A 53 4.09 5.25 15.90
C ASP A 53 5.41 5.08 15.13
N LYS A 54 6.35 4.41 15.81
CA LYS A 54 7.63 4.02 15.21
C LYS A 54 7.40 3.20 13.94
N LYS A 55 8.18 3.54 12.91
CA LYS A 55 8.29 2.80 11.66
C LYS A 55 8.59 1.32 11.89
N ILE A 56 7.88 0.47 11.16
CA ILE A 56 8.08 -0.98 11.08
C ILE A 56 8.55 -1.30 9.67
N ASP A 57 9.69 -1.99 9.54
CA ASP A 57 10.11 -2.58 8.28
C ASP A 57 9.30 -3.84 8.01
N LYS A 58 8.42 -3.77 7.00
CA LYS A 58 7.55 -4.88 6.61
C LYS A 58 8.23 -5.82 5.62
N LYS A 59 9.33 -5.43 4.99
CA LYS A 59 10.01 -6.27 3.99
C LYS A 59 10.54 -7.57 4.59
N GLU A 60 10.93 -7.54 5.85
CA GLU A 60 11.44 -8.70 6.59
C GLU A 60 10.32 -9.61 7.13
N GLU A 61 9.04 -9.27 6.91
CA GLU A 61 7.93 -10.12 7.30
C GLU A 61 7.89 -11.38 6.41
N VAL A 62 7.95 -12.55 7.05
CA VAL A 62 7.90 -13.85 6.38
C VAL A 62 6.62 -14.59 6.74
N ILE A 63 6.08 -15.33 5.77
CA ILE A 63 4.99 -16.29 5.96
C ILE A 63 5.56 -17.70 5.85
N GLU A 64 5.09 -18.58 6.74
CA GLU A 64 5.49 -20.00 6.74
C GLU A 64 4.39 -20.83 6.08
N ILE A 65 4.75 -21.61 5.06
CA ILE A 65 3.87 -22.56 4.38
C ILE A 65 4.56 -23.92 4.44
N GLY A 66 4.08 -24.78 5.34
CA GLY A 66 4.79 -26.01 5.69
C GLY A 66 6.14 -25.70 6.33
N GLU A 67 7.21 -26.32 5.83
CA GLU A 67 8.59 -26.06 6.29
C GLU A 67 9.29 -24.92 5.54
N THR A 68 8.62 -24.30 4.57
CA THR A 68 9.22 -23.25 3.73
C THR A 68 8.81 -21.86 4.22
N LYS A 69 9.78 -20.96 4.35
CA LYS A 69 9.56 -19.54 4.66
C LYS A 69 9.59 -18.72 3.38
N TYR A 70 8.53 -17.96 3.13
CA TYR A 70 8.44 -17.02 2.01
C TYR A 70 8.43 -15.60 2.53
N ARG A 71 9.04 -14.66 1.81
CA ARG A 71 8.83 -13.23 2.09
C ARG A 71 7.40 -12.89 1.77
N LYS A 72 6.72 -12.22 2.70
CA LYS A 72 5.33 -11.79 2.52
C LYS A 72 5.20 -10.68 1.49
N TYR A 73 6.23 -9.86 1.35
CA TYR A 73 6.28 -8.67 0.51
C TYR A 73 7.48 -8.74 -0.45
N ASP A 74 7.60 -9.84 -1.19
CA ASP A 74 8.70 -10.12 -2.10
C ASP A 74 8.80 -9.15 -3.28
N TYR A 75 7.68 -8.59 -3.76
CA TYR A 75 7.64 -7.62 -4.86
C TYR A 75 8.14 -6.20 -4.50
N TYR A 76 8.49 -5.95 -3.24
CA TYR A 76 8.80 -4.61 -2.76
C TYR A 76 10.31 -4.41 -2.52
N GLU A 77 10.88 -3.38 -3.15
CA GLU A 77 12.20 -2.86 -2.81
C GLU A 77 12.16 -2.19 -1.43
N ILE A 78 11.10 -1.43 -1.17
CA ILE A 78 10.83 -0.72 0.10
C ILE A 78 9.41 -1.05 0.56
N ALA A 79 9.27 -1.40 1.84
CA ALA A 79 7.97 -1.60 2.48
C ALA A 79 8.04 -1.19 3.96
N TYR A 80 7.67 0.05 4.25
CA TYR A 80 7.60 0.57 5.62
C TYR A 80 6.16 0.84 6.04
N TRP A 81 5.86 0.57 7.31
CA TRP A 81 4.58 0.85 7.93
C TRP A 81 4.73 1.74 9.16
N TYR A 82 3.96 2.81 9.22
CA TYR A 82 3.83 3.71 10.36
C TYR A 82 2.41 3.58 10.92
N PRO A 83 2.20 2.79 11.99
CA PRO A 83 0.90 2.69 12.62
C PRO A 83 0.42 4.04 13.14
N ASN A 84 -0.89 4.30 13.11
CA ASN A 84 -1.50 5.40 13.84
C ASN A 84 -2.04 4.87 15.18
N ASN A 85 -1.47 5.30 16.31
CA ASN A 85 -1.90 4.93 17.67
C ASN A 85 -2.07 3.41 17.90
N GLY A 86 -1.08 2.62 17.50
CA GLY A 86 -1.06 1.16 17.65
C GLY A 86 -1.97 0.41 16.68
N SER A 87 -2.61 1.11 15.74
CA SER A 87 -3.56 0.48 14.81
C SER A 87 -2.87 -0.48 13.84
N LYS A 88 -3.51 -1.64 13.63
CA LYS A 88 -3.10 -2.61 12.61
C LYS A 88 -3.60 -2.26 11.22
N TYR A 89 -4.53 -1.31 11.11
CA TYR A 89 -5.26 -1.01 9.87
C TYR A 89 -5.11 0.44 9.41
N TYR A 90 -4.79 1.35 10.33
CA TYR A 90 -4.71 2.79 10.08
C TYR A 90 -3.30 3.27 10.36
N GLY A 91 -2.82 4.20 9.53
CA GLY A 91 -1.43 4.56 9.49
C GLY A 91 -0.98 4.98 8.10
N VAL A 92 0.33 5.06 7.93
CA VAL A 92 0.96 5.45 6.67
C VAL A 92 1.88 4.33 6.21
N SER A 93 1.75 3.91 4.95
CA SER A 93 2.74 3.04 4.32
C SER A 93 3.62 3.84 3.38
N LEU A 94 4.91 3.49 3.31
CA LEU A 94 5.82 3.93 2.26
C LEU A 94 6.30 2.70 1.52
N VAL A 95 6.00 2.64 0.22
CA VAL A 95 6.38 1.49 -0.60
C VAL A 95 7.05 1.89 -1.91
N LYS A 96 7.90 0.99 -2.41
CA LYS A 96 8.48 0.99 -3.76
C LYS A 96 8.58 -0.45 -4.26
N TRP A 97 8.18 -0.72 -5.50
CA TRP A 97 8.36 -2.04 -6.12
C TRP A 97 9.81 -2.30 -6.48
N MET A 98 10.15 -3.58 -6.57
CA MET A 98 11.37 -3.98 -7.26
C MET A 98 11.28 -3.60 -8.73
N ARG A 99 12.44 -3.22 -9.29
CA ARG A 99 12.61 -2.86 -10.69
C ARG A 99 12.09 -3.97 -11.60
N GLY A 100 11.10 -3.66 -12.44
CA GLY A 100 10.42 -4.65 -13.28
C GLY A 100 9.08 -4.20 -13.84
N ASP A 101 8.56 -3.07 -13.37
CA ASP A 101 7.38 -2.41 -13.91
C ASP A 101 7.77 -0.97 -14.28
N GLU A 102 8.02 -0.74 -15.57
CA GLU A 102 8.48 0.56 -16.10
C GLU A 102 7.55 1.72 -15.67
N GLU A 103 6.26 1.43 -15.43
CA GLU A 103 5.29 2.44 -15.05
C GLU A 103 5.50 2.98 -13.62
N THR A 104 6.05 2.15 -12.71
CA THR A 104 6.19 2.45 -11.27
C THR A 104 7.62 2.46 -10.74
N ASP A 105 8.60 2.00 -11.50
CA ASP A 105 10.04 1.90 -11.14
C ASP A 105 10.60 3.17 -10.47
N ASN A 106 10.15 4.33 -10.93
CA ASN A 106 10.64 5.66 -10.53
C ASN A 106 9.77 6.35 -9.48
N ARG A 107 8.95 5.60 -8.73
CA ARG A 107 7.95 6.16 -7.82
C ARG A 107 8.01 5.51 -6.43
N TYR A 108 7.95 6.35 -5.40
CA TYR A 108 7.49 5.94 -4.08
C TYR A 108 6.00 6.22 -3.96
N PHE A 109 5.30 5.34 -3.25
CA PHE A 109 3.89 5.51 -2.92
C PHE A 109 3.76 5.62 -1.42
N ILE A 110 3.17 6.73 -0.98
CA ILE A 110 2.82 6.98 0.41
C ILE A 110 1.31 6.82 0.52
N ASP A 111 0.88 5.69 1.05
CA ASP A 111 -0.55 5.43 1.25
C ASP A 111 -0.96 5.80 2.66
N VAL A 112 -2.02 6.58 2.77
CA VAL A 112 -2.55 7.05 4.06
C VAL A 112 -3.88 6.37 4.34
N TYR A 113 -3.87 5.46 5.31
CA TYR A 113 -5.06 4.76 5.80
C TYR A 113 -5.59 5.49 7.03
N SER A 114 -6.83 5.98 6.97
CA SER A 114 -7.43 6.79 8.04
C SER A 114 -8.88 6.41 8.30
N GLU A 115 -9.29 6.47 9.57
CA GLU A 115 -10.66 6.25 10.03
C GLU A 115 -11.61 7.39 9.64
N GLY A 116 -11.10 8.63 9.66
CA GLY A 116 -11.92 9.82 9.50
C GLY A 116 -12.23 10.14 8.04
N GLU A 117 -13.47 10.57 7.77
CA GLU A 117 -13.89 11.03 6.43
C GLU A 117 -13.06 12.21 5.91
N LYS A 118 -12.64 13.11 6.80
CA LYS A 118 -11.85 14.30 6.45
C LYS A 118 -10.34 14.05 6.34
N CYS A 119 -9.88 12.82 6.60
CA CYS A 119 -8.48 12.40 6.63
C CYS A 119 -7.48 13.47 7.13
N GLU A 120 -7.55 13.84 8.41
CA GLU A 120 -6.60 14.80 9.01
C GLU A 120 -5.15 14.33 8.85
N LEU A 121 -4.92 13.02 8.98
CA LEU A 121 -3.61 12.40 8.75
C LEU A 121 -3.08 12.65 7.33
N CYS A 122 -3.95 12.70 6.31
CA CYS A 122 -3.53 13.02 4.94
C CYS A 122 -2.92 14.43 4.87
N ASN A 123 -3.54 15.41 5.53
CA ASN A 123 -3.04 16.78 5.55
C ASN A 123 -1.75 16.92 6.36
N THR A 124 -1.61 16.17 7.44
CA THR A 124 -0.37 16.11 8.22
C THR A 124 0.79 15.55 7.40
N VAL A 125 0.57 14.44 6.67
CA VAL A 125 1.59 13.85 5.79
C VAL A 125 2.00 14.83 4.68
N LYS A 126 1.03 15.46 4.02
CA LYS A 126 1.27 16.50 3.00
C LYS A 126 2.12 17.64 3.56
N SER A 127 1.75 18.16 4.73
CA SER A 127 2.48 19.25 5.39
C SER A 127 3.92 18.86 5.74
N ALA A 128 4.15 17.61 6.16
CA ALA A 128 5.48 17.11 6.44
C ALA A 128 6.34 17.00 5.17
N LEU A 129 5.78 16.51 4.06
CA LEU A 129 6.47 16.50 2.77
C LEU A 129 6.83 17.92 2.31
N ASP A 130 5.90 18.86 2.45
CA ASP A 130 6.10 20.27 2.09
C ASP A 130 7.21 20.94 2.92
N GLN A 131 7.26 20.69 4.24
CA GLN A 131 8.31 21.20 5.12
C GLN A 131 9.71 20.74 4.68
N PHE A 132 9.81 19.52 4.15
CA PHE A 132 11.05 18.94 3.64
C PHE A 132 11.28 19.21 2.15
N LYS A 133 10.40 19.99 1.51
CA LYS A 133 10.44 20.34 0.07
C LYS A 133 10.42 19.10 -0.83
N ILE A 134 9.66 18.09 -0.44
CA ILE A 134 9.45 16.87 -1.22
C ILE A 134 8.21 17.08 -2.08
N GLU A 135 8.42 17.16 -3.39
CA GLU A 135 7.32 17.25 -4.35
C GLU A 135 6.57 15.93 -4.43
N TYR A 136 5.25 16.01 -4.39
CA TYR A 136 4.35 14.88 -4.56
C TYR A 136 3.13 15.27 -5.39
N TYR A 137 2.42 14.27 -5.91
CA TYR A 137 1.04 14.46 -6.35
C TYR A 137 0.13 13.44 -5.65
N SER A 138 -1.12 13.84 -5.42
CA SER A 138 -2.14 12.93 -4.89
C SER A 138 -2.82 12.22 -6.06
N ALA A 139 -2.52 10.92 -6.22
CA ALA A 139 -3.08 10.10 -7.29
C ALA A 139 -4.62 10.08 -7.20
N CYS A 140 -5.16 9.93 -5.98
CA CYS A 140 -6.61 9.83 -5.80
C CYS A 140 -7.34 11.17 -6.06
N GLU A 141 -6.68 12.31 -5.89
CA GLU A 141 -7.26 13.63 -6.19
C GLU A 141 -7.15 14.04 -7.66
N LYS A 142 -6.16 13.53 -8.40
CA LYS A 142 -5.95 13.85 -9.83
C LYS A 142 -6.32 12.67 -10.72
N SER A 143 -7.61 12.53 -11.05
CA SER A 143 -8.18 11.38 -11.78
C SER A 143 -7.73 11.22 -13.23
N ASN A 144 -7.30 12.29 -13.90
CA ASN A 144 -7.32 12.32 -15.36
C ASN A 144 -6.04 11.78 -16.02
N THR A 145 -5.03 11.43 -15.22
CA THR A 145 -3.68 11.05 -15.69
C THR A 145 -3.09 9.88 -14.90
N ARG A 146 -3.93 9.09 -14.21
CA ARG A 146 -3.45 7.99 -13.36
C ARG A 146 -3.00 6.80 -14.21
N THR A 147 -1.91 6.19 -13.76
CA THR A 147 -1.52 4.83 -14.17
C THR A 147 -2.60 3.83 -13.78
N GLU A 148 -2.63 2.65 -14.40
CA GLU A 148 -3.55 1.58 -13.96
C GLU A 148 -3.28 1.23 -12.49
N TYR A 149 -2.01 1.22 -12.11
CA TYR A 149 -1.55 0.92 -10.77
C TYR A 149 -2.06 1.91 -9.70
N GLU A 150 -2.00 3.20 -9.99
CA GLU A 150 -2.52 4.25 -9.10
C GLU A 150 -4.02 4.15 -8.89
N LYS A 151 -4.77 3.74 -9.91
CA LYS A 151 -6.22 3.52 -9.78
C LYS A 151 -6.51 2.38 -8.80
N ILE A 152 -5.80 1.26 -8.95
CA ILE A 152 -5.93 0.10 -8.06
C ILE A 152 -5.65 0.50 -6.61
N ARG A 153 -4.58 1.26 -6.33
CA ARG A 153 -4.28 1.71 -4.96
C ARG A 153 -5.33 2.66 -4.40
N CYS A 154 -5.92 3.51 -5.21
CA CYS A 154 -7.03 4.36 -4.78
C CYS A 154 -8.35 3.59 -4.57
N GLY A 155 -8.37 2.27 -4.84
CA GLY A 155 -9.56 1.43 -4.74
C GLY A 155 -10.57 1.67 -5.86
N THR A 156 -10.10 2.09 -7.04
CA THR A 156 -10.92 2.41 -8.23
C THR A 156 -10.55 1.58 -9.43
#